data_AF-A0A9W7UCQ7-F1
#
_entry.id   AF-A0A9W7UCQ7-F1
#
_cell.length_a   1.000
_cell.length_b   1.000
_cell.length_c   1.000
_cell.angle_alpha   90.00
_cell.angle_beta   90.00
_cell.angle_gamma   90.00
#
_symmetry.space_group_name_H-M   'P 1'
#
loop_
_entity.id
_entity.type
_entity.pdbx_description
1 polymer ?
#
loop_
_entity_poly.entity_id
_entity_poly.type
_entity_poly.pdbx_seq_one_letter_code
_entity_poly.pdbx_strand_id
1 'polypeptide(L)'
;MSSRAFKRLLIHSCTLVKKGVIVGKDENGRNQYEDQEITDVPCRLDTIRKKIEKTDKSIDTVEKNILFMLPSDDVAAAVQVKNIRMRKTPNDIVLSGVFSIPEKNPIYGRKSIHHYEIELEKVKK
;
A
#
# COMPACT_ATOMS: atom_id res chain seq x y z
N MET A 1 -17.19 -17.76 11.45
CA MET A 1 -16.00 -17.09 10.89
C MET A 1 -16.11 -15.60 11.13
N SER A 2 -15.07 -14.92 11.63
CA SER A 2 -15.13 -13.48 11.93
C SER A 2 -15.32 -12.66 10.65
N SER A 3 -16.30 -11.74 10.63
CA SER A 3 -16.63 -10.88 9.49
C SER A 3 -15.44 -10.05 8.97
N ARG A 4 -14.46 -9.74 9.84
CA ARG A 4 -13.22 -9.06 9.47
C ARG A 4 -12.33 -9.87 8.54
N ALA A 5 -12.27 -11.18 8.70
CA ALA A 5 -11.44 -12.05 7.85
C ALA A 5 -11.98 -12.09 6.41
N PHE A 6 -13.30 -12.11 6.24
CA PHE A 6 -13.92 -12.08 4.92
C PHE A 6 -13.75 -10.73 4.21
N LYS A 7 -13.92 -9.63 4.95
CA LYS A 7 -13.77 -8.28 4.39
C LYS A 7 -12.39 -8.03 3.78
N ARG A 8 -11.31 -8.61 4.33
CA ARG A 8 -9.92 -8.49 3.82
C ARG A 8 -9.69 -9.18 2.47
N LEU A 9 -10.49 -10.19 2.11
CA LEU A 9 -10.34 -10.91 0.84
C LEU A 9 -10.98 -10.17 -0.35
N LEU A 10 -11.70 -9.07 -0.08
CA LEU A 10 -12.39 -8.27 -1.09
C LEU A 10 -11.43 -7.30 -1.79
N ILE A 11 -11.85 -6.85 -2.97
CA ILE A 11 -11.18 -5.75 -3.68
C ILE A 11 -11.57 -4.43 -2.99
N HIS A 12 -10.55 -3.69 -2.60
CA HIS A 12 -10.56 -2.40 -1.95
C HIS A 12 -10.12 -1.29 -2.91
N SER A 13 -10.17 -0.06 -2.42
CA SER A 13 -9.62 1.12 -3.07
C SER A 13 -8.55 1.74 -2.17
N CYS A 14 -7.40 2.12 -2.71
CA CYS A 14 -6.37 2.88 -2.00
C CYS A 14 -6.04 4.17 -2.74
N THR A 15 -5.37 5.10 -2.04
CA THR A 15 -4.78 6.28 -2.65
C THR A 15 -3.27 6.09 -2.73
N LEU A 16 -2.71 6.19 -3.93
CA LEU A 16 -1.27 6.19 -4.15
C LEU A 16 -0.74 7.61 -4.09
N VAL A 17 0.45 7.81 -3.53
CA VAL A 17 1.12 9.11 -3.47
C VAL A 17 2.45 9.02 -4.20
N LYS A 18 2.58 9.78 -5.29
CA LYS A 18 3.85 10.03 -5.99
C LYS A 18 4.45 11.31 -5.43
N LYS A 19 5.74 11.29 -5.12
CA LYS A 19 6.44 12.47 -4.61
C LYS A 19 7.28 13.12 -5.69
N GLY A 20 7.29 14.45 -5.71
CA GLY A 20 8.17 15.23 -6.60
C GLY A 20 7.88 15.02 -8.08
N VAL A 21 6.60 15.02 -8.48
CA VAL A 21 6.19 14.99 -9.89
C VAL A 21 6.35 16.38 -10.48
N ILE A 22 6.93 16.49 -11.69
CA ILE A 22 7.05 17.77 -12.40
C ILE A 22 5.66 18.19 -12.87
N VAL A 23 5.13 19.28 -12.32
CA VAL A 23 3.80 19.82 -12.69
C VAL A 23 3.88 20.96 -13.70
N GLY A 24 5.06 21.55 -13.88
CA GLY A 24 5.24 22.65 -14.81
C GLY A 24 6.60 23.30 -14.69
N LYS A 25 6.72 24.49 -15.25
CA LYS A 25 7.87 25.37 -15.09
C LYS A 25 7.44 26.70 -14.49
N ASP A 26 8.27 27.25 -13.61
CA ASP A 26 8.08 28.59 -13.08
C ASP A 26 8.38 29.67 -14.13
N GLU A 27 8.14 30.92 -13.78
CA GLU A 27 8.39 32.09 -14.63
C GLU A 27 9.86 32.20 -15.09
N ASN A 28 10.78 31.55 -14.40
CA ASN A 28 12.21 31.51 -14.69
C ASN A 28 12.64 30.23 -15.43
N GLY A 29 11.69 29.41 -15.89
CA GLY A 29 11.95 28.18 -16.63
C GLY A 29 12.45 27.00 -15.79
N ARG A 30 12.39 27.09 -14.45
CA ARG A 30 12.78 26.00 -13.53
C ARG A 30 11.62 25.05 -13.32
N ASN A 31 11.92 23.76 -13.15
CA ASN A 31 10.89 22.76 -12.90
C ASN A 31 10.20 23.02 -11.56
N GLN A 32 8.87 22.98 -11.57
CA GLN A 32 8.03 22.94 -10.39
C GLN A 32 7.68 21.50 -10.06
N TYR A 33 7.81 21.13 -8.80
CA TYR A 33 7.57 19.78 -8.31
C TYR A 33 6.43 19.79 -7.29
N GLU A 34 5.48 18.88 -7.43
CA GLU A 34 4.41 18.67 -6.46
C GLU A 34 4.19 17.18 -6.17
N ASP A 35 3.58 16.89 -5.03
CA ASP A 35 3.14 15.54 -4.69
C ASP A 35 1.79 15.26 -5.35
N GLN A 36 1.71 14.17 -6.11
CA GLN A 36 0.50 13.77 -6.83
C GLN A 36 -0.18 12.59 -6.12
N GLU A 37 -1.44 12.76 -5.73
CA GLU A 37 -2.29 11.68 -5.23
C GLU A 37 -3.11 11.06 -6.37
N ILE A 38 -3.12 9.74 -6.46
CA ILE A 38 -3.97 8.96 -7.37
C ILE A 38 -4.96 8.19 -6.51
N THR A 39 -6.24 8.56 -6.61
CA THR A 39 -7.31 7.98 -5.80
C THR A 39 -7.93 6.75 -6.47
N ASP A 40 -8.70 6.00 -5.69
CA ASP A 40 -9.54 4.89 -6.16
C ASP A 40 -8.81 3.76 -6.88
N VAL A 41 -7.52 3.57 -6.55
CA VAL A 41 -6.71 2.51 -7.12
C VAL A 41 -7.15 1.16 -6.55
N PRO A 42 -7.50 0.17 -7.40
CA PRO A 42 -7.93 -1.13 -6.94
C PRO A 42 -6.78 -1.86 -6.26
N CYS A 43 -7.00 -2.27 -5.02
CA CYS A 43 -6.02 -3.01 -4.24
C CYS A 43 -6.70 -4.11 -3.42
N ARG A 44 -5.94 -5.09 -2.95
CA ARG A 44 -6.40 -6.10 -2.01
C ARG A 44 -5.46 -6.12 -0.82
N LEU A 45 -6.01 -6.12 0.38
CA LEU A 45 -5.21 -6.11 1.61
C LEU A 45 -5.30 -7.47 2.27
N ASP A 46 -4.18 -8.18 2.35
CA ASP A 46 -4.07 -9.35 3.20
C ASP A 46 -3.25 -9.02 4.46
N THR A 47 -3.59 -9.67 5.57
CA THR A 47 -2.78 -9.59 6.80
C THR A 47 -2.16 -10.96 6.99
N ILE A 48 -0.93 -11.15 6.50
CA ILE A 48 -0.22 -12.40 6.71
C ILE A 48 0.36 -12.40 8.13
N ARG A 49 0.08 -13.49 8.86
CA ARG A 49 0.41 -13.66 10.28
C ARG A 49 1.88 -14.02 10.52
N LYS A 50 2.40 -13.46 11.63
CA LYS A 50 3.50 -13.91 12.52
C LYS A 50 4.84 -14.22 11.85
N LYS A 51 5.72 -13.22 11.83
CA LYS A 51 7.12 -13.52 12.13
C LYS A 51 7.17 -13.85 13.63
N ILE A 52 7.62 -15.07 13.96
CA ILE A 52 8.00 -15.45 15.32
C ILE A 52 9.44 -14.97 15.48
N GLU A 53 9.63 -13.86 16.16
CA GLU A 53 10.98 -13.51 16.60
C GLU A 53 11.23 -14.26 17.90
N LYS A 54 12.06 -15.32 17.81
CA LYS A 54 12.59 -15.99 18.99
C LYS A 54 13.75 -15.14 19.50
N THR A 55 13.54 -14.44 20.60
CA THR A 55 14.65 -14.02 21.44
C THR A 55 14.91 -15.12 22.47
N ASP A 56 16.06 -15.08 23.14
CA ASP A 56 16.39 -16.06 24.20
C ASP A 56 15.39 -16.07 25.39
N LYS A 57 14.44 -15.12 25.42
CA LYS A 57 13.50 -14.90 26.53
C LYS A 57 12.02 -14.79 26.12
N SER A 58 11.68 -14.58 24.85
CA SER A 58 10.27 -14.43 24.42
C SER A 58 10.02 -14.86 22.96
N ILE A 59 8.74 -15.13 22.67
CA ILE A 59 8.21 -15.27 21.31
C ILE A 59 7.40 -14.03 20.99
N ASP A 60 7.95 -13.17 20.14
CA ASP A 60 7.23 -12.00 19.65
C ASP A 60 6.50 -12.32 18.35
N THR A 61 5.26 -11.83 18.28
CA THR A 61 4.32 -12.03 17.17
C THR A 61 4.16 -10.72 16.43
N VAL A 62 4.72 -10.63 15.24
CA VAL A 62 4.55 -9.45 14.38
C VAL A 62 3.52 -9.74 13.30
N GLU A 63 2.43 -8.98 13.28
CA GLU A 63 1.45 -8.98 12.18
C GLU A 63 1.93 -8.04 11.08
N LYS A 64 1.96 -8.53 9.84
CA LYS A 64 2.35 -7.75 8.66
C LYS A 64 1.16 -7.59 7.73
N ASN A 65 0.98 -6.38 7.22
CA ASN A 65 -0.04 -6.07 6.22
C ASN A 65 0.62 -6.07 4.85
N ILE A 66 0.06 -6.84 3.92
CA ILE A 66 0.54 -6.94 2.54
C ILE A 66 -0.56 -6.43 1.62
N LEU A 67 -0.20 -5.45 0.80
CA LEU A 67 -1.05 -4.88 -0.22
C LEU A 67 -0.73 -5.53 -1.57
N PHE A 68 -1.76 -6.08 -2.21
CA PHE A 68 -1.70 -6.64 -3.55
C PHE A 68 -2.30 -5.66 -4.54
N MET A 69 -1.56 -5.33 -5.58
CA MET A 69 -2.01 -4.42 -6.64
C MET A 69 -1.63 -4.95 -8.01
N LEU A 70 -2.40 -4.60 -9.02
CA LEU A 70 -2.02 -4.88 -10.40
C LEU A 70 -0.79 -4.04 -10.79
N PRO A 71 0.06 -4.54 -11.69
CA PRO A 71 1.17 -3.77 -12.22
C PRO A 71 0.65 -2.57 -13.01
N SER A 72 1.11 -1.38 -12.64
CA SER A 72 0.90 -0.15 -13.40
C SER A 72 2.06 0.82 -13.16
N ASP A 73 2.26 1.76 -14.08
CA ASP A 73 3.27 2.81 -13.94
C ASP A 73 3.02 3.68 -12.71
N ASP A 74 1.75 3.83 -12.34
CA ASP A 74 1.34 4.56 -11.14
C ASP A 74 1.79 3.87 -9.86
N VAL A 75 1.64 2.54 -9.78
CA VAL A 75 2.13 1.72 -8.67
C VAL A 75 3.66 1.74 -8.64
N ALA A 76 4.30 1.64 -9.80
CA ALA A 76 5.75 1.67 -9.92
C ALA A 76 6.34 3.02 -9.48
N ALA A 77 5.65 4.15 -9.68
CA ALA A 77 6.10 5.47 -9.28
C ALA A 77 5.69 5.89 -7.86
N ALA A 78 4.64 5.30 -7.28
CA ALA A 78 4.13 5.68 -5.95
C ALA A 78 5.13 5.40 -4.83
N VAL A 79 5.32 6.31 -3.89
CA VAL A 79 6.25 6.14 -2.74
C VAL A 79 5.49 5.81 -1.46
N GLN A 80 4.21 6.18 -1.40
CA GLN A 80 3.35 5.94 -0.25
C GLN A 80 1.97 5.46 -0.69
N VAL A 81 1.32 4.72 0.20
CA VAL A 81 -0.11 4.38 0.10
C VAL A 81 -0.82 5.05 1.26
N LYS A 82 -1.96 5.68 0.97
CA LYS A 82 -2.81 6.35 1.93
C LYS A 82 -4.18 5.68 1.91
N ASN A 83 -4.73 5.45 3.11
CA ASN A 83 -6.09 4.99 3.40
C ASN A 83 -6.63 3.90 2.45
N ILE A 84 -6.78 2.69 2.97
CA ILE A 84 -7.44 1.59 2.26
C ILE A 84 -8.92 1.58 2.66
N ARG A 85 -9.80 1.65 1.66
CA ARG A 85 -11.26 1.78 1.80
C ARG A 85 -11.97 0.67 1.06
N MET A 86 -13.20 0.37 1.47
CA MET A 86 -14.05 -0.54 0.70
C MET A 86 -14.43 0.08 -0.64
N ARG A 87 -14.27 -0.69 -1.73
CA ARG A 87 -14.59 -0.20 -3.07
C ARG A 87 -16.09 0.09 -3.26
N LYS A 88 -16.96 -0.75 -2.69
CA LYS A 88 -18.43 -0.59 -2.78
C LYS A 88 -18.99 0.46 -1.81
N THR A 89 -18.33 0.66 -0.67
CA THR A 89 -18.74 1.61 0.37
C THR A 89 -17.53 2.47 0.75
N PRO A 90 -17.21 3.52 -0.04
CA PRO A 90 -15.95 4.27 0.12
C PRO A 90 -15.75 4.92 1.50
N ASN A 91 -16.83 5.14 2.25
CA ASN A 91 -16.79 5.66 3.61
C ASN A 91 -16.34 4.62 4.65
N ASP A 92 -16.39 3.31 4.31
CA ASP A 92 -15.91 2.24 5.17
C ASP A 92 -14.38 2.10 5.02
N ILE A 93 -13.66 2.60 6.01
CA ILE A 93 -12.21 2.47 6.05
C ILE A 93 -11.83 1.07 6.53
N VAL A 94 -11.02 0.38 5.71
CA VAL A 94 -10.44 -0.92 6.03
C VAL A 94 -9.14 -0.73 6.83
N LEU A 95 -8.29 0.20 6.39
CA LEU A 95 -7.04 0.55 7.05
C LEU A 95 -6.75 2.05 6.86
N SER A 96 -6.80 2.83 7.94
CA SER A 96 -6.48 4.25 7.93
C SER A 96 -4.98 4.51 8.16
N GLY A 97 -4.45 5.54 7.50
CA GLY A 97 -3.09 6.00 7.70
C GLY A 97 -2.32 6.21 6.39
N VAL A 98 -1.06 6.59 6.55
CA VAL A 98 -0.07 6.68 5.46
C VAL A 98 0.96 5.59 5.70
N PHE A 99 1.24 4.83 4.66
CA PHE A 99 2.14 3.69 4.67
C PHE A 99 3.24 3.92 3.64
N SER A 100 4.49 3.69 4.04
CA SER A 100 5.63 3.69 3.11
C SER A 100 5.61 2.45 2.23
N ILE A 101 6.15 2.59 1.03
CA ILE A 101 6.45 1.48 0.11
C ILE A 101 7.99 1.32 0.13
N PRO A 102 8.56 0.57 1.09
CA PRO A 102 10.01 0.50 1.30
C PRO A 102 10.73 -0.25 0.17
N GLU A 103 10.11 -1.28 -0.41
CA GLU A 103 10.70 -2.09 -1.47
C GLU A 103 9.64 -2.45 -2.51
N LYS A 104 9.80 -1.97 -3.76
CA LYS A 104 8.93 -2.31 -4.90
C LYS A 104 9.51 -3.49 -5.65
N ASN A 105 9.89 -4.55 -4.95
CA ASN A 105 10.19 -5.78 -5.66
C ASN A 105 8.85 -6.31 -6.17
N PRO A 106 8.65 -6.53 -7.48
CA PRO A 106 7.54 -7.34 -7.96
C PRO A 106 7.79 -8.75 -7.43
N ILE A 107 7.37 -9.00 -6.19
CA ILE A 107 7.46 -10.32 -5.59
C ILE A 107 6.34 -11.11 -6.24
N TYR A 108 6.66 -11.84 -7.32
CA TYR A 108 5.80 -12.90 -7.85
C TYR A 108 5.85 -14.11 -6.89
N GLY A 109 5.62 -13.88 -5.59
CA GLY A 109 5.75 -14.89 -4.53
C GLY A 109 4.82 -16.06 -4.77
N ARG A 110 3.67 -15.79 -5.41
CA ARG A 110 2.84 -16.79 -6.08
C ARG A 110 3.00 -16.62 -7.59
N LYS A 111 3.80 -17.50 -8.22
CA LYS A 111 4.13 -17.52 -9.66
C LYS A 111 2.93 -17.31 -10.62
N SER A 112 1.69 -17.52 -10.19
CA SER A 112 0.49 -17.41 -11.02
C SER A 112 -0.26 -16.07 -10.92
N ILE A 113 0.10 -15.18 -9.98
CA ILE A 113 -0.58 -13.90 -9.80
C ILE A 113 0.41 -12.78 -10.12
N HIS A 114 0.24 -12.19 -11.29
CA HIS A 114 0.99 -11.03 -11.79
C HIS A 114 0.63 -9.75 -11.01
N HIS A 115 0.86 -9.73 -9.70
CA HIS A 115 0.55 -8.60 -8.82
C HIS A 115 1.84 -8.11 -8.13
N TYR A 116 1.89 -6.82 -7.81
CA TYR A 116 2.83 -6.29 -6.83
C TYR A 116 2.37 -6.68 -5.43
N GLU A 117 3.28 -7.24 -4.64
CA GLU A 117 3.08 -7.53 -3.23
C GLU A 117 3.90 -6.53 -2.41
N ILE A 118 3.23 -5.63 -1.71
CA ILE A 118 3.86 -4.54 -0.98
C ILE A 118 3.63 -4.72 0.50
N GLU A 119 4.72 -4.86 1.26
CA GLU A 119 4.63 -4.79 2.73
C GLU A 119 4.38 -3.35 3.18
N LEU A 120 3.32 -3.15 3.94
CA LEU A 120 2.92 -1.83 4.42
C LEU A 120 3.56 -1.54 5.79
N GLU A 121 4.43 -0.54 5.82
CA GLU A 121 4.97 0.02 7.05
C GLU A 121 4.30 1.35 7.33
N LYS A 122 3.68 1.49 8.51
CA LYS A 122 3.01 2.74 8.88
C LYS A 122 4.06 3.84 9.08
N VAL A 123 3.91 4.94 8.36
CA VAL A 123 4.76 6.12 8.57
C VAL A 123 4.43 6.70 9.95
N LYS A 124 5.38 6.59 10.89
CA LYS A 124 5.28 7.30 12.17
C LYS A 124 5.54 8.79 11.89
N LYS A 125 4.56 9.63 12.22
CA LYS A 125 4.77 11.07 12.33
C LYS A 125 5.52 11.38 13.61
#